data_AF-A0AAW9B9S9-F1
#
_entry.id   AF-A0AAW9B9S9-F1
#
_cell.length_a   1.000
_cell.length_b   1.000
_cell.length_c   1.000
_cell.angle_alpha   90.00
_cell.angle_beta   90.00
_cell.angle_gamma   90.00
#
_symmetry.space_group_name_H-M   'P 1'
#
loop_
_entity.id
_entity.type
_entity.pdbx_description
1 polymer ?
#
loop_
_entity_poly.entity_id
_entity_poly.type
_entity_poly.pdbx_seq_one_letter_code
_entity_poly.pdbx_strand_id
1 'polypeptide(L)'
;LDLQSRGAATLDYGNNIRQMALEEGVENAFDFPGFVPAYIRPLFCEGIGPFRWAALSGDPEDIYKTDQKVKELIPDNPHLHNWLDMARERIQFQGLPARICWVGLKDRERLGQAFNEMVKNGELKAPIVIGRDHLDSGSVASPNRETEGMMDGSDAVSDWPLLNALLN
;
A
#
# COMPACT_ATOMS: atom_id res chain seq x y z
N LEU A 1 14.70 -21.56 2.54
CA LEU A 1 15.17 -22.66 1.66
C LEU A 1 14.71 -24.02 2.18
N ASP A 2 15.17 -24.50 3.35
CA ASP A 2 14.71 -25.81 3.89
C ASP A 2 13.19 -25.93 4.09
N LEU A 3 12.53 -24.89 4.60
CA LEU A 3 11.07 -24.91 4.74
C LEU A 3 10.36 -24.93 3.38
N GLN A 4 10.90 -24.21 2.41
CA GLN A 4 10.41 -24.20 1.03
C GLN A 4 10.55 -25.58 0.38
N SER A 5 11.70 -26.24 0.53
CA SER A 5 11.92 -27.59 0.00
C SER A 5 11.03 -28.63 0.67
N ARG A 6 10.57 -28.36 1.89
CA ARG A 6 9.55 -29.14 2.62
C ARG A 6 8.11 -28.74 2.27
N GLY A 7 7.89 -27.84 1.31
CA GLY A 7 6.58 -27.46 0.79
C GLY A 7 5.92 -26.25 1.44
N ALA A 8 6.60 -25.54 2.36
CA ALA A 8 6.05 -24.32 2.93
C ALA A 8 6.12 -23.15 1.95
N ALA A 9 5.04 -22.39 1.82
CA ALA A 9 5.05 -21.11 1.12
C ALA A 9 6.09 -20.19 1.77
N THR A 10 7.12 -19.82 1.01
CA THR A 10 8.25 -19.03 1.48
C THR A 10 8.42 -17.84 0.55
N LEU A 11 8.65 -16.65 1.12
CA LEU A 11 8.81 -15.40 0.37
C LEU A 11 9.79 -14.48 1.09
N ASP A 12 10.37 -13.54 0.34
CA ASP A 12 11.07 -12.38 0.88
C ASP A 12 10.09 -11.22 1.07
N TYR A 13 10.13 -10.59 2.25
CA TYR A 13 9.23 -9.50 2.61
C TYR A 13 9.91 -8.13 2.59
N GLY A 14 10.75 -7.91 1.58
CA GLY A 14 11.23 -6.58 1.19
C GLY A 14 12.33 -6.01 2.07
N ASN A 15 13.12 -6.87 2.72
CA ASN A 15 14.25 -6.49 3.56
C ASN A 15 15.61 -6.83 2.92
N ASN A 16 15.62 -7.32 1.68
CA ASN A 16 16.82 -7.65 0.92
C ASN A 16 17.67 -8.80 1.52
N ILE A 17 17.08 -9.65 2.38
CA ILE A 17 17.81 -10.74 3.04
C ILE A 17 18.38 -11.77 2.04
N ARG A 18 17.67 -12.02 0.93
CA ARG A 18 18.15 -12.91 -0.13
C ARG A 18 19.45 -12.43 -0.76
N GLN A 19 19.57 -11.12 -1.00
CA GLN A 19 20.77 -10.51 -1.56
C GLN A 19 21.97 -10.68 -0.61
N MET A 20 21.78 -10.42 0.67
CA MET A 20 22.85 -10.61 1.67
C MET A 20 23.27 -12.07 1.78
N ALA A 21 22.32 -13.01 1.75
CA ALA A 21 22.63 -14.44 1.75
C ALA A 21 23.42 -14.86 0.49
N LEU A 22 23.06 -14.32 -0.68
CA LEU A 22 23.80 -14.55 -1.92
C LEU A 22 25.25 -14.04 -1.82
N GLU A 23 25.45 -12.83 -1.29
CA GLU A 23 26.77 -12.23 -1.08
C GLU A 23 27.64 -13.04 -0.11
N GLU A 24 27.03 -13.69 0.88
CA GLU A 24 27.70 -14.59 1.82
C GLU A 24 27.82 -16.05 1.33
N GLY A 25 27.50 -16.31 0.05
CA GLY A 25 27.76 -17.60 -0.61
C GLY A 25 26.60 -18.58 -0.66
N VAL A 26 25.38 -18.17 -0.30
CA VAL A 26 24.16 -18.99 -0.52
C VAL A 26 23.72 -18.83 -1.97
N GLU A 27 24.28 -19.67 -2.87
CA GLU A 27 24.08 -19.57 -4.33
C GLU A 27 22.61 -19.57 -4.77
N ASN A 28 21.76 -20.28 -4.04
CA ASN A 28 20.33 -20.43 -4.34
C ASN A 28 19.43 -19.58 -3.43
N ALA A 29 19.95 -18.46 -2.89
CA ALA A 29 19.20 -17.57 -2.01
C ALA A 29 17.92 -17.00 -2.65
N PHE A 30 17.86 -16.90 -3.98
CA PHE A 30 16.71 -16.39 -4.73
C PHE A 30 15.71 -17.49 -5.19
N ASP A 31 15.86 -18.74 -4.74
CA ASP A 31 14.91 -19.82 -5.05
C ASP A 31 13.48 -19.54 -4.55
N PHE A 32 13.31 -18.64 -3.57
CA PHE A 32 12.00 -18.15 -3.14
C PHE A 32 11.79 -16.69 -3.59
N PRO A 33 10.58 -16.33 -4.04
CA PRO A 33 10.31 -15.03 -4.64
C PRO A 33 10.13 -13.92 -3.60
N GLY A 34 10.21 -12.67 -4.04
CA GLY A 34 9.69 -11.54 -3.26
C GLY A 34 8.17 -11.55 -3.20
N PHE A 35 7.61 -10.94 -2.17
CA PHE A 35 6.15 -10.86 -1.99
C PHE A 35 5.44 -10.09 -3.11
N VAL A 36 6.12 -9.13 -3.76
CA VAL A 36 5.50 -8.32 -4.81
C VAL A 36 5.23 -9.13 -6.07
N PRO A 37 6.22 -9.77 -6.72
CA PRO A 37 5.95 -10.64 -7.87
C PRO A 37 5.00 -11.79 -7.52
N ALA A 38 5.04 -12.32 -6.29
CA ALA A 38 4.23 -13.46 -5.89
C ALA A 38 2.75 -13.13 -5.60
N TYR A 39 2.45 -11.95 -5.03
CA TYR A 39 1.09 -11.65 -4.52
C TYR A 39 0.59 -10.24 -4.85
N ILE A 40 1.46 -9.22 -4.84
CA ILE A 40 1.02 -7.81 -4.85
C ILE A 40 0.93 -7.23 -6.26
N ARG A 41 1.75 -7.70 -7.22
CA ARG A 41 1.81 -7.13 -8.57
C ARG A 41 0.45 -6.98 -9.27
N PRO A 42 -0.50 -7.94 -9.19
CA PRO A 42 -1.83 -7.77 -9.75
C PRO A 42 -2.58 -6.53 -9.21
N LEU A 43 -2.40 -6.21 -7.92
CA LEU A 43 -2.98 -5.00 -7.31
C LEU A 43 -2.36 -3.73 -7.90
N PHE A 44 -1.03 -3.72 -8.08
CA PHE A 44 -0.33 -2.59 -8.71
C PHE A 44 -0.77 -2.36 -10.16
N CYS A 45 -1.08 -3.41 -10.92
CA CYS A 45 -1.63 -3.28 -12.27
C CYS A 45 -2.96 -2.52 -12.31
N GLU A 46 -3.71 -2.48 -11.21
CA GLU A 46 -4.95 -1.70 -11.06
C GLU A 46 -4.73 -0.35 -10.32
N GLY A 47 -3.47 0.01 -10.07
CA GLY A 47 -3.08 1.19 -9.28
C GLY A 47 -3.44 1.06 -7.79
N ILE A 48 -3.80 -0.14 -7.32
CA ILE A 48 -4.13 -0.40 -5.92
C ILE A 48 -2.83 -0.45 -5.12
N GLY A 49 -2.73 0.40 -4.10
CA GLY A 49 -1.53 0.52 -3.28
C GLY A 49 -1.84 1.14 -1.92
N PRO A 50 -0.82 1.41 -1.08
CA PRO A 50 -0.98 1.77 0.33
C PRO A 50 -1.41 3.23 0.54
N PHE A 51 -2.54 3.60 -0.03
CA PHE A 51 -3.22 4.87 0.15
C PHE A 51 -3.62 5.08 1.61
N ARG A 52 -3.32 6.25 2.16
CA ARG A 52 -3.54 6.57 3.57
C ARG A 52 -3.94 8.02 3.77
N TRP A 53 -4.56 8.29 4.91
CA TRP A 53 -4.85 9.64 5.34
C TRP A 53 -4.74 9.79 6.85
N ALA A 54 -4.56 11.03 7.31
CA ALA A 54 -4.43 11.38 8.72
C ALA A 54 -5.26 12.63 9.06
N ALA A 55 -5.92 12.62 10.21
CA ALA A 55 -6.76 13.72 10.67
C ALA A 55 -5.95 14.76 11.46
N LEU A 56 -5.82 15.98 10.93
CA LEU A 56 -5.06 17.05 11.60
C LEU A 56 -5.75 17.59 12.85
N SER A 57 -7.01 17.27 13.06
CA SER A 57 -7.75 17.58 14.29
C SER A 57 -7.19 16.84 15.51
N GLY A 58 -6.53 15.70 15.29
CA GLY A 58 -6.18 14.76 16.35
C GLY A 58 -7.39 13.96 16.87
N ASP A 59 -8.57 14.13 16.30
CA ASP A 59 -9.79 13.48 16.77
C ASP A 59 -10.07 12.16 16.02
N PRO A 60 -10.19 11.02 16.72
CA PRO A 60 -10.44 9.73 16.09
C PRO A 60 -11.80 9.65 15.36
N GLU A 61 -12.78 10.47 15.75
CA GLU A 61 -14.08 10.50 15.08
C GLU A 61 -13.99 10.96 13.64
N ASP A 62 -13.00 11.81 13.28
CA ASP A 62 -12.77 12.18 11.89
C ASP A 62 -12.37 10.96 11.05
N ILE A 63 -11.56 10.04 11.61
CA ILE A 63 -11.21 8.79 10.92
C ILE A 63 -12.44 7.88 10.81
N TYR A 64 -13.24 7.72 11.87
CA TYR A 64 -14.43 6.87 11.79
C TYR A 64 -15.47 7.37 10.78
N LYS A 65 -15.62 8.69 10.64
CA LYS A 65 -16.45 9.30 9.60
C LYS A 65 -15.89 9.01 8.20
N THR A 66 -14.58 9.14 8.01
CA THR A 66 -13.96 8.77 6.72
C THR A 66 -14.08 7.27 6.43
N ASP A 67 -13.97 6.38 7.42
CA ASP A 67 -14.18 4.93 7.25
C ASP A 67 -15.60 4.66 6.71
N GLN A 68 -16.61 5.32 7.30
CA GLN A 68 -17.99 5.20 6.84
C GLN A 68 -18.18 5.77 5.42
N LYS A 69 -17.58 6.93 5.12
CA LYS A 69 -17.62 7.53 3.78
C LYS A 69 -17.03 6.61 2.71
N VAL A 70 -15.93 5.91 3.03
CA VAL A 70 -15.32 4.94 2.12
C VAL A 70 -16.29 3.80 1.81
N LYS A 71 -16.98 3.26 2.82
CA LYS A 71 -17.99 2.20 2.62
C LYS A 71 -19.16 2.65 1.75
N GLU A 72 -19.61 3.90 1.91
CA GLU A 72 -20.68 4.48 1.09
C GLU A 72 -20.27 4.63 -0.39
N LEU A 73 -19.01 5.03 -0.65
CA LEU A 73 -18.52 5.26 -2.01
C LEU A 73 -18.09 3.99 -2.74
N ILE A 74 -17.78 2.93 -1.99
CA ILE A 74 -17.35 1.63 -2.49
C ILE A 74 -18.22 0.54 -1.82
N PRO A 75 -19.55 0.49 -2.12
CA PRO A 75 -20.48 -0.36 -1.39
C PRO A 75 -20.29 -1.85 -1.68
N ASP A 76 -19.85 -2.22 -2.88
CA ASP A 76 -19.80 -3.61 -3.36
C ASP A 76 -18.44 -4.28 -3.13
N ASN A 77 -17.70 -3.86 -2.09
CA ASN A 77 -16.39 -4.43 -1.76
C ASN A 77 -16.35 -4.97 -0.32
N PRO A 78 -16.83 -6.22 -0.10
CA PRO A 78 -16.93 -6.80 1.24
C PRO A 78 -15.56 -6.96 1.92
N HIS A 79 -14.50 -7.20 1.16
CA HIS A 79 -13.15 -7.30 1.70
C HIS A 79 -12.67 -5.96 2.27
N LEU A 80 -12.89 -4.87 1.53
CA LEU A 80 -12.59 -3.51 1.99
C LEU A 80 -13.39 -3.14 3.23
N HIS A 81 -14.68 -3.50 3.28
CA HIS A 81 -15.53 -3.20 4.44
C HIS A 81 -15.03 -3.94 5.68
N ASN A 82 -14.74 -5.23 5.55
CA ASN A 82 -14.14 -6.03 6.62
C ASN A 82 -12.77 -5.50 7.05
N TRP A 83 -11.95 -5.01 6.10
CA TRP A 83 -10.68 -4.34 6.43
C TRP A 83 -10.90 -3.14 7.35
N LEU A 84 -11.85 -2.25 7.03
CA LEU A 84 -12.15 -1.07 7.84
C LEU A 84 -12.71 -1.45 9.23
N ASP A 85 -13.58 -2.47 9.29
CA ASP A 85 -14.13 -2.97 10.55
C ASP A 85 -13.03 -3.52 11.47
N MET A 86 -12.20 -4.42 10.95
CA MET A 86 -11.06 -4.94 11.71
C MET A 86 -10.07 -3.84 12.08
N ALA A 87 -9.82 -2.88 11.20
CA ALA A 87 -8.91 -1.78 11.46
C ALA A 87 -9.44 -0.84 12.56
N ARG A 88 -10.75 -0.73 12.74
CA ARG A 88 -11.35 -0.01 13.87
C ARG A 88 -11.24 -0.80 15.17
N GLU A 89 -11.48 -2.11 15.13
CA GLU A 89 -11.49 -2.96 16.33
C GLU A 89 -10.08 -3.31 16.84
N ARG A 90 -9.11 -3.45 15.93
CA ARG A 90 -7.83 -4.11 16.21
C ARG A 90 -6.62 -3.19 16.14
N ILE A 91 -6.75 -2.00 15.55
CA ILE A 91 -5.63 -1.06 15.39
C ILE A 91 -5.85 0.15 16.32
N GLN A 92 -4.96 0.31 17.28
CA GLN A 92 -4.91 1.51 18.11
C GLN A 92 -4.18 2.63 17.36
N PHE A 93 -4.72 3.84 17.42
CA PHE A 93 -4.07 5.00 16.79
C PHE A 93 -2.74 5.36 17.50
N GLN A 94 -1.82 5.93 16.73
CA GLN A 94 -0.52 6.39 17.19
C GLN A 94 -0.28 7.82 16.69
N GLY A 95 -0.16 8.80 17.59
CA GLY A 95 -0.08 10.21 17.19
C GLY A 95 -1.40 10.72 16.63
N LEU A 96 -1.38 11.38 15.46
CA LEU A 96 -2.61 11.75 14.76
C LEU A 96 -3.38 10.49 14.34
N PRO A 97 -4.70 10.40 14.59
CA PRO A 97 -5.51 9.33 14.04
C PRO A 97 -5.35 9.26 12.52
N ALA A 98 -5.05 8.07 12.02
CA ALA A 98 -4.76 7.83 10.62
C ALA A 98 -5.30 6.47 10.18
N ARG A 99 -5.60 6.35 8.89
CA ARG A 99 -6.09 5.11 8.29
C ARG A 99 -5.28 4.79 7.04
N ILE A 100 -4.91 3.53 6.91
CA ILE A 100 -4.42 2.91 5.69
C ILE A 100 -5.58 2.12 5.07
N CYS A 101 -5.80 2.29 3.77
CA CYS A 101 -6.81 1.54 3.01
C CYS A 101 -6.33 1.40 1.57
N TRP A 102 -6.10 0.16 1.13
CA TRP A 102 -5.59 -0.06 -0.22
C TRP A 102 -6.70 0.19 -1.24
N VAL A 103 -6.50 1.21 -2.07
CA VAL A 103 -7.47 1.62 -3.11
C VAL A 103 -6.77 1.95 -4.42
N GLY A 104 -7.46 1.66 -5.52
CA GLY A 104 -6.93 1.73 -6.89
C GLY A 104 -7.07 3.08 -7.55
N LEU A 105 -6.60 3.16 -8.80
CA LEU A 105 -6.68 4.35 -9.65
C LEU A 105 -8.12 4.92 -9.72
N LYS A 106 -9.11 4.04 -9.77
CA LYS A 106 -10.53 4.42 -9.90
C LYS A 106 -11.09 5.17 -8.68
N ASP A 107 -10.51 4.98 -7.49
CA ASP A 107 -11.15 5.39 -6.24
C ASP A 107 -10.37 6.46 -5.46
N ARG A 108 -9.05 6.59 -5.66
CA ARG A 108 -8.23 7.56 -4.93
C ARG A 108 -8.73 9.00 -5.05
N GLU A 109 -9.02 9.44 -6.28
CA GLU A 109 -9.56 10.78 -6.54
C GLU A 109 -10.95 10.97 -5.91
N ARG A 110 -11.84 9.99 -6.10
CA ARG A 110 -13.21 10.02 -5.56
C ARG A 110 -13.22 10.19 -4.04
N LEU A 111 -12.35 9.44 -3.35
CA LEU A 111 -12.20 9.53 -1.90
C LEU A 111 -11.60 10.88 -1.49
N GLY A 112 -10.55 11.35 -2.17
CA GLY A 112 -9.94 12.64 -1.89
C GLY A 112 -10.91 13.82 -2.01
N GLN A 113 -11.70 13.84 -3.08
CA GLN A 113 -12.74 14.86 -3.28
C GLN A 113 -13.83 14.77 -2.19
N ALA A 114 -14.29 13.57 -1.84
CA ALA A 114 -15.29 13.38 -0.80
C ALA A 114 -14.79 13.83 0.57
N PHE A 115 -13.56 13.47 0.96
CA PHE A 115 -12.97 13.92 2.22
C PHE A 115 -12.83 15.44 2.25
N ASN A 116 -12.42 16.07 1.15
CA ASN A 116 -12.34 17.52 1.06
C ASN A 116 -13.72 18.20 1.21
N GLU A 117 -14.78 17.63 0.63
CA GLU A 117 -16.14 18.14 0.81
C GLU A 117 -16.64 17.95 2.27
N MET A 118 -16.28 16.85 2.93
CA MET A 118 -16.58 16.65 4.36
C MET A 118 -15.88 17.67 5.25
N VAL A 119 -14.62 18.05 4.92
CA VAL A 119 -13.91 19.15 5.61
C VAL A 119 -14.65 20.47 5.39
N LYS A 120 -14.96 20.81 4.13
CA LYS A 120 -15.63 22.06 3.75
C LYS A 120 -16.99 22.23 4.44
N ASN A 121 -17.75 21.14 4.59
CA ASN A 121 -19.08 21.16 5.21
C ASN A 121 -19.04 21.01 6.74
N GLY A 122 -17.85 20.91 7.35
CA GLY A 122 -17.68 20.79 8.80
C GLY A 122 -18.08 19.42 9.36
N GLU A 123 -18.27 18.41 8.50
CA GLU A 123 -18.45 17.03 8.94
C GLU A 123 -17.15 16.50 9.58
N LEU A 124 -15.99 16.86 9.02
CA LEU A 124 -14.68 16.66 9.65
C LEU A 124 -14.24 17.92 10.39
N LYS A 125 -13.63 17.75 11.57
CA LYS A 125 -13.32 18.87 12.48
C LYS A 125 -12.15 19.74 12.01
N ALA A 126 -11.26 19.18 11.19
CA ALA A 126 -10.11 19.89 10.62
C ALA A 126 -9.72 19.25 9.26
N PRO A 127 -8.77 19.86 8.52
CA PRO A 127 -8.28 19.27 7.28
C PRO A 127 -7.66 17.87 7.49
N ILE A 128 -7.70 17.07 6.42
CA ILE A 128 -7.10 15.73 6.35
C ILE A 128 -5.87 15.79 5.45
N VAL A 129 -4.77 15.17 5.88
CA VAL A 129 -3.62 14.90 5.01
C VAL A 129 -3.85 13.59 4.29
N ILE A 130 -3.67 13.57 2.97
CA ILE A 130 -3.74 12.36 2.14
C ILE A 130 -2.33 12.06 1.63
N GLY A 131 -1.94 10.79 1.66
CA GLY A 131 -0.64 10.35 1.19
C GLY A 131 -0.58 8.83 0.98
N ARG A 132 0.64 8.30 1.00
CA ARG A 132 0.94 6.88 0.77
C ARG A 132 2.37 6.56 1.20
N ASP A 133 2.72 5.28 1.10
CA ASP A 133 4.11 4.87 1.06
C ASP A 133 4.78 5.26 -0.28
N HIS A 134 6.11 5.22 -0.32
CA HIS A 134 6.87 5.24 -1.58
C HIS A 134 6.78 3.89 -2.31
N LEU A 135 6.48 2.81 -1.59
CA LEU A 135 6.00 1.56 -2.18
C LEU A 135 4.60 1.78 -2.76
N ASP A 136 4.52 2.01 -4.06
CA ASP A 136 3.25 2.13 -4.79
C ASP A 136 3.48 1.82 -6.27
N SER A 137 2.40 1.54 -6.99
CA SER A 137 2.40 1.02 -8.37
C SER A 137 3.34 1.73 -9.36
N GLY A 138 3.56 3.03 -9.20
CA GLY A 138 4.38 3.84 -10.13
C GLY A 138 5.43 4.71 -9.47
N SER A 139 5.80 4.49 -8.21
CA SER A 139 6.69 5.41 -7.48
C SER A 139 7.99 4.81 -6.96
N VAL A 140 8.38 3.64 -7.46
CA VAL A 140 9.59 2.95 -6.99
C VAL A 140 10.19 2.08 -8.09
N ALA A 141 11.52 1.99 -8.08
CA ALA A 141 12.29 0.98 -8.79
C ALA A 141 13.17 0.25 -7.77
N SER A 142 12.95 -1.04 -7.58
CA SER A 142 13.65 -1.88 -6.61
C SER A 142 13.68 -3.34 -7.10
N PRO A 143 14.77 -3.77 -7.77
CA PRO A 143 14.85 -5.08 -8.43
C PRO A 143 14.74 -6.29 -7.48
N ASN A 144 15.01 -6.11 -6.19
CA ASN A 144 14.89 -7.17 -5.18
C ASN A 144 13.57 -7.09 -4.39
N ARG A 145 12.63 -6.22 -4.81
CA ARG A 145 11.37 -5.96 -4.12
C ARG A 145 10.25 -5.62 -5.09
N GLU A 146 9.89 -4.35 -5.27
CA GLU A 146 8.67 -3.97 -6.03
C GLU A 146 8.74 -4.27 -7.52
N THR A 147 9.92 -4.08 -8.13
CA THR A 147 10.13 -4.30 -9.57
C THR A 147 10.88 -5.60 -9.84
N GLU A 148 10.86 -6.56 -8.92
CA GLU A 148 11.52 -7.86 -9.08
C GLU A 148 10.85 -8.73 -10.16
N GLY A 149 11.59 -9.12 -11.18
CA GLY A 149 11.11 -10.00 -12.24
C GLY A 149 9.96 -9.38 -13.02
N MET A 150 10.13 -8.15 -13.51
CA MET A 150 9.20 -7.57 -14.47
C MET A 150 9.16 -8.43 -15.73
N MET A 151 7.98 -8.55 -16.36
CA MET A 151 7.77 -9.48 -17.49
C MET A 151 8.67 -9.17 -18.70
N ASP A 152 9.07 -7.91 -18.86
CA ASP A 152 9.93 -7.39 -19.91
C ASP A 152 11.39 -7.21 -19.46
N GLY A 153 11.73 -7.60 -18.22
CA GLY A 153 13.07 -7.46 -17.64
C GLY A 153 13.44 -6.02 -17.29
N SER A 154 12.47 -5.11 -17.19
CA SER A 154 12.70 -3.69 -16.90
C SER A 154 12.99 -3.39 -15.41
N ASP A 155 13.37 -4.38 -14.61
CA ASP A 155 13.43 -4.34 -13.15
C ASP A 155 14.19 -3.12 -12.60
N ALA A 156 15.30 -2.78 -13.25
CA ALA A 156 16.22 -1.71 -12.82
C ALA A 156 15.94 -0.34 -13.45
N VAL A 157 14.91 -0.20 -14.30
CA VAL A 157 14.57 1.08 -14.92
C VAL A 157 14.02 2.05 -13.88
N SER A 158 14.81 3.08 -13.54
CA SER A 158 14.51 4.04 -12.48
C SER A 158 13.93 5.38 -12.97
N ASP A 159 13.60 5.50 -14.25
CA ASP A 159 12.95 6.69 -14.81
C ASP A 159 11.56 6.92 -14.20
N TRP A 160 10.80 5.85 -13.96
CA TRP A 160 9.42 5.89 -13.46
C TRP A 160 9.24 6.61 -12.11
N PRO A 161 9.99 6.27 -11.04
CA PRO A 161 9.89 7.02 -9.78
C PRO A 161 10.28 8.50 -9.92
N LEU A 162 11.20 8.85 -10.82
CA LEU A 162 11.58 10.24 -11.08
C LEU A 162 10.44 11.00 -11.79
N LEU A 163 9.84 10.39 -12.81
CA LEU A 163 8.66 10.92 -13.50
C LEU A 163 7.47 11.07 -12.54
N ASN A 164 7.28 10.12 -11.62
CA ASN A 164 6.26 10.21 -10.59
C ASN A 164 6.46 11.44 -9.70
N ALA A 165 7.69 11.71 -9.27
CA ALA A 165 8.00 12.89 -8.47
C ALA A 165 7.83 14.20 -9.23
N LEU A 166 8.17 14.24 -10.52
CA LEU A 166 8.06 15.44 -11.36
C LEU A 166 6.61 15.80 -11.73
N LEU A 167 5.73 14.80 -11.78
CA LEU A 167 4.33 14.99 -12.16
C LEU A 167 3.44 15.48 -11.01
N ASN A 168 3.76 15.11 -9.77
CA ASN A 168 2.98 15.47 -8.58
C ASN A 168 3.40 16.83 -8.02
#